data_AF-A0A8D9EVY0-F1
#
_entry.id   AF-A0A8D9EVY0-F1
#
_cell.length_a   1.000
_cell.length_b   1.000
_cell.length_c   1.000
_cell.angle_alpha   90.00
_cell.angle_beta   90.00
_cell.angle_gamma   90.00
#
_symmetry.space_group_name_H-M   'P 1'
#
loop_
_entity.id
_entity.type
_entity.pdbx_description
1 polymer ?
#
loop_
_entity_poly.entity_id
_entity_poly.type
_entity_poly.pdbx_seq_one_letter_code
_entity_poly.pdbx_strand_id
1 'polypeptide(L)'
;MSNVFQVTPEWCYAMNNIDYVRHSIEPLVQELGVAKIVQKLAEFRSDTASQHCEQTLKGVVANANDTVSNKLIDLILNAINKMLPVIEKLLLEGIEFEIDSKSLDKLMTYLDNSLVTMRNQLNPDNFQRVLGIIWNSVSFKVENITLSSLNQKKPPQFFKHLLKIFDVLIEFFNESNDEAQEFRKSLELYSLSTDELIHRYHVQQCRRGQGQSNEDSNGDCGQLTIRAMILKNQGLLKIEIMNCRSLKPVDSDGNCDPYVKINFLPEDKFLNATKPRTKVQKKTLYPLFDETFQIVLTNDQMDLKDALIQFVIKDQDFLGKNAFIGESFLFMNRIKIAKDSEKLMDMEQIHMKLAKPGSGNDSKIWDVIEQRSLSLNDKKAKEFIKRQKTRMG
;
A
#
# COMPACT_ATOMS: atom_id res chain seq x y z
N MET A 1 8.96 -8.32 -38.90
CA MET A 1 9.85 -8.72 -37.79
C MET A 1 10.66 -7.49 -37.40
N SER A 2 10.19 -6.73 -36.40
CA SER A 2 10.99 -5.64 -35.84
C SER A 2 12.19 -6.25 -35.13
N ASN A 3 13.39 -5.73 -35.39
CA ASN A 3 14.63 -6.18 -34.78
C ASN A 3 14.57 -5.91 -33.26
N VAL A 4 14.10 -6.88 -32.47
CA VAL A 4 14.03 -6.77 -31.01
C VAL A 4 15.46 -6.86 -30.49
N PHE A 5 15.89 -5.86 -29.71
CA PHE A 5 17.24 -5.86 -29.14
C PHE A 5 17.44 -7.09 -28.25
N GLN A 6 18.46 -7.89 -28.52
CA GLN A 6 18.87 -9.02 -27.69
C GLN A 6 20.25 -8.74 -27.11
N VAL A 7 20.43 -9.13 -25.84
CA VAL A 7 21.75 -9.11 -25.23
C VAL A 7 22.61 -10.20 -25.89
N THR A 8 23.79 -9.81 -26.37
CA THR A 8 24.70 -10.74 -27.05
C THR A 8 25.95 -11.02 -26.20
N PRO A 9 26.67 -12.12 -26.45
CA PRO A 9 27.94 -12.40 -25.78
C PRO A 9 28.99 -11.31 -26.00
N GLU A 10 29.04 -10.67 -27.17
CA GLU A 10 30.00 -9.61 -27.48
C GLU A 10 29.86 -8.41 -26.54
N TRP A 11 28.62 -8.09 -26.13
CA TRP A 11 28.37 -7.08 -25.11
C TRP A 11 28.95 -7.46 -23.76
N CYS A 12 28.78 -8.72 -23.36
CA CYS A 12 29.28 -9.22 -22.09
C CYS A 12 30.82 -9.26 -22.08
N TYR A 13 31.45 -9.63 -23.21
CA TYR A 13 32.90 -9.56 -23.36
C TYR A 13 33.43 -8.14 -23.23
N ALA A 14 32.75 -7.15 -23.81
CA ALA A 14 33.14 -5.74 -23.66
C ALA A 14 33.12 -5.31 -22.18
N MET A 15 32.08 -5.69 -21.43
CA MET A 15 31.99 -5.40 -19.99
C MET A 15 33.09 -6.09 -19.19
N ASN A 16 33.34 -7.37 -19.43
CA ASN A 16 34.42 -8.10 -18.77
C ASN A 16 35.80 -7.53 -19.09
N ASN A 17 36.04 -7.09 -20.32
CA ASN A 17 37.33 -6.50 -20.70
C ASN A 17 37.58 -5.19 -19.94
N ILE A 18 36.57 -4.34 -19.79
CA ILE A 18 36.69 -3.11 -18.98
C ILE A 18 36.92 -3.46 -17.51
N ASP A 19 36.22 -4.45 -16.98
CA ASP A 19 36.42 -4.86 -15.59
C ASP A 19 37.77 -5.56 -15.36
N TYR A 20 38.31 -6.25 -16.36
CA TYR A 20 39.67 -6.78 -16.35
C TYR A 20 40.70 -5.66 -16.28
N VAL A 21 40.51 -4.59 -17.07
CA VAL A 21 41.35 -3.37 -16.98
C VAL A 21 41.30 -2.82 -15.55
N ARG A 22 40.12 -2.72 -14.94
CA ARG A 22 39.96 -2.25 -13.55
C ARG A 22 40.78 -3.09 -12.57
N HIS A 23 40.69 -4.42 -12.64
CA HIS A 23 41.45 -5.32 -11.76
C HIS A 23 42.95 -5.30 -12.04
N SER A 24 43.38 -4.90 -13.23
CA SER A 24 44.79 -4.83 -13.62
C SER A 24 45.50 -3.56 -13.15
N ILE A 25 44.76 -2.52 -12.72
CA ILE A 25 45.35 -1.25 -12.26
C ILE A 25 46.23 -1.46 -11.02
N GLU A 26 45.74 -2.16 -10.01
CA GLU A 26 46.49 -2.35 -8.76
C GLU A 26 47.75 -3.22 -8.94
N PRO A 27 47.70 -4.37 -9.64
CA PRO A 27 48.91 -5.11 -10.00
C PRO A 27 49.92 -4.29 -10.79
N LEU A 28 49.47 -3.47 -11.75
CA LEU A 28 50.35 -2.61 -12.54
C LEU A 28 51.09 -1.59 -11.64
N VAL A 29 50.41 -1.01 -10.66
CA VAL A 29 51.02 -0.08 -9.68
C VAL A 29 52.11 -0.77 -8.86
N GLN A 30 51.89 -2.04 -8.48
CA GLN A 30 52.88 -2.86 -7.79
C GLN A 30 54.09 -3.17 -8.68
N GLU A 31 53.85 -3.56 -9.94
CA GLU A 31 54.90 -3.86 -10.93
C GLU A 31 55.77 -2.64 -11.25
N LEU A 32 55.17 -1.44 -11.32
CA LEU A 32 55.88 -0.18 -11.49
C LEU A 32 56.78 0.15 -10.29
N GLY A 33 56.67 -0.60 -9.18
CA GLY A 33 57.52 -0.44 -8.01
C GLY A 33 57.31 0.89 -7.30
N VAL A 34 56.09 1.45 -7.36
CA VAL A 34 55.76 2.77 -6.81
C VAL A 34 56.20 2.90 -5.35
N ALA A 35 55.98 1.86 -4.53
CA ALA A 35 56.43 1.85 -3.13
C ALA A 35 57.96 2.02 -2.99
N LYS A 36 58.76 1.39 -3.86
CA LYS A 36 60.22 1.53 -3.86
C LYS A 36 60.65 2.92 -4.31
N ILE A 37 59.92 3.54 -5.25
CA ILE A 37 60.18 4.90 -5.72
C ILE A 37 59.89 5.91 -4.59
N VAL A 38 58.75 5.78 -3.91
CA VAL A 38 58.38 6.60 -2.75
C VAL A 38 59.42 6.48 -1.64
N GLN A 39 59.86 5.26 -1.34
CA GLN A 39 60.93 5.01 -0.36
C GLN A 39 62.24 5.73 -0.75
N LYS A 40 62.72 5.55 -1.98
CA LYS A 40 63.96 6.21 -2.45
C LYS A 40 63.84 7.74 -2.47
N LEU A 41 62.63 8.27 -2.72
CA LEU A 41 62.37 9.72 -2.68
C LEU A 41 62.47 10.28 -1.25
N ALA A 42 62.05 9.50 -0.24
CA ALA A 42 62.21 9.87 1.16
C ALA A 42 63.70 9.95 1.53
N GLU A 43 64.49 8.95 1.11
CA GLU A 43 65.94 8.88 1.33
C GLU A 43 66.72 10.02 0.66
N PHE A 44 66.31 10.46 -0.53
CA PHE A 44 67.03 11.47 -1.32
C PHE A 44 66.61 12.93 -1.04
N ARG A 45 65.35 13.18 -0.66
CA ARG A 45 64.82 14.54 -0.45
C ARG A 45 64.36 14.79 0.99
N SER A 46 63.20 14.27 1.35
CA SER A 46 62.61 14.39 2.68
C SER A 46 61.35 13.53 2.79
N ASP A 47 61.00 13.15 4.01
CA ASP A 47 59.77 12.39 4.29
C ASP A 47 58.51 13.14 3.83
N THR A 48 58.46 14.47 4.02
CA THR A 48 57.32 15.29 3.60
C THR A 48 57.14 15.29 2.07
N ALA A 49 58.24 15.37 1.31
CA ALA A 49 58.18 15.32 -0.15
C ALA A 49 57.75 13.94 -0.66
N SER A 50 58.20 12.88 0.00
CA SER A 50 57.82 11.50 -0.30
C SER A 50 56.33 11.24 -0.02
N GLN A 51 55.81 11.69 1.14
CA GLN A 51 54.39 11.57 1.49
C GLN A 51 53.48 12.32 0.51
N HIS A 52 53.85 13.52 0.09
CA HIS A 52 53.08 14.27 -0.92
C HIS A 52 53.05 13.53 -2.27
N CYS A 53 54.18 12.96 -2.68
CA CYS A 53 54.26 12.15 -3.91
C CYS A 53 53.39 10.90 -3.80
N GLU A 54 53.43 10.20 -2.67
CA GLU A 54 52.61 9.01 -2.41
C GLU A 54 51.11 9.33 -2.46
N GLN A 55 50.68 10.42 -1.82
CA GLN A 55 49.27 10.88 -1.88
C GLN A 55 48.85 11.23 -3.30
N THR A 56 49.72 11.90 -4.07
CA THR A 56 49.44 12.23 -5.48
C THR A 56 49.26 10.96 -6.31
N LEU A 57 50.14 9.97 -6.15
CA LEU A 57 50.08 8.70 -6.88
C LEU A 57 48.85 7.88 -6.48
N LYS A 58 48.51 7.82 -5.18
CA LYS A 58 47.26 7.23 -4.71
C LYS A 58 46.04 7.90 -5.32
N GLY A 59 46.04 9.23 -5.43
CA GLY A 59 44.99 9.99 -6.11
C GLY A 59 44.86 9.65 -7.60
N VAL A 60 45.97 9.50 -8.32
CA VAL A 60 45.96 9.09 -9.74
C VAL A 60 45.38 7.68 -9.91
N VAL A 61 45.77 6.74 -9.05
CA VAL A 61 45.26 5.36 -9.08
C VAL A 61 43.76 5.30 -8.76
N ALA A 62 43.33 6.03 -7.73
CA ALA A 62 41.90 6.15 -7.39
C ALA A 62 41.09 6.73 -8.56
N ASN A 63 41.56 7.84 -9.15
CA ASN A 63 40.90 8.45 -10.31
C ASN A 63 40.84 7.51 -11.52
N ALA A 64 41.89 6.72 -11.77
CA ALA A 64 41.90 5.72 -12.83
C ALA A 64 40.87 4.60 -12.57
N ASN A 65 40.83 4.08 -11.34
CA ASN A 65 39.84 3.09 -10.92
C ASN A 65 38.41 3.62 -11.06
N ASP A 66 38.14 4.85 -10.64
CA ASP A 66 36.84 5.50 -10.77
C ASP A 66 36.45 5.69 -12.24
N THR A 67 37.40 6.10 -13.09
CA THR A 67 37.17 6.30 -14.53
C THR A 67 36.77 5.00 -15.22
N VAL A 68 37.48 3.90 -14.93
CA VAL A 68 37.15 2.58 -15.50
C VAL A 68 35.83 2.05 -14.94
N SER A 69 35.57 2.25 -13.65
CA SER A 69 34.30 1.87 -13.01
C SER A 69 33.10 2.61 -13.61
N ASN A 70 33.22 3.92 -13.83
CA ASN A 70 32.20 4.72 -14.50
C ASN A 70 31.97 4.25 -15.94
N LYS A 71 33.04 3.88 -16.66
CA LYS A 71 32.90 3.37 -18.03
C LYS A 71 32.18 2.02 -18.09
N LEU A 72 32.38 1.16 -17.09
CA LEU A 72 31.63 -0.08 -16.95
C LEU A 72 30.14 0.21 -16.73
N ILE A 73 29.81 1.15 -15.84
CA ILE A 73 28.42 1.59 -15.61
C ILE A 73 27.80 2.13 -16.91
N ASP A 74 28.50 2.97 -17.67
CA ASP A 74 28.02 3.51 -18.95
C ASP A 74 27.67 2.40 -19.95
N LEU A 75 28.49 1.35 -20.06
CA LEU A 75 28.19 0.22 -20.95
C LEU A 75 26.94 -0.52 -20.50
N ILE A 76 26.77 -0.72 -19.18
CA ILE A 76 25.61 -1.38 -18.61
C ILE A 76 24.34 -0.55 -18.90
N LEU A 77 24.37 0.74 -18.62
CA LEU A 77 23.26 1.66 -18.89
C LEU A 77 22.90 1.70 -20.38
N ASN A 78 23.90 1.66 -21.27
CA ASN A 78 23.65 1.60 -22.71
C ASN A 78 22.93 0.32 -23.15
N ALA A 79 23.25 -0.83 -22.55
CA ALA A 79 22.54 -2.08 -22.81
C ALA A 79 21.09 -2.00 -22.30
N ILE A 80 20.91 -1.51 -21.08
CA ILE A 80 19.59 -1.35 -20.45
C ILE A 80 18.71 -0.38 -21.23
N ASN A 81 19.24 0.74 -21.69
CA ASN A 81 18.52 1.71 -22.53
C ASN A 81 17.99 1.10 -23.84
N LYS A 82 18.64 0.05 -24.36
CA LYS A 82 18.16 -0.69 -25.54
C LYS A 82 17.14 -1.78 -25.19
N MET A 83 17.22 -2.35 -23.99
CA MET A 83 16.25 -3.32 -23.48
C MET A 83 14.93 -2.65 -23.06
N LEU A 84 14.99 -1.46 -22.46
CA LEU A 84 13.83 -0.78 -21.87
C LEU A 84 12.66 -0.57 -22.83
N PRO A 85 12.84 -0.14 -24.11
CA PRO A 85 11.73 -0.03 -25.06
C PRO A 85 11.05 -1.35 -25.36
N VAL A 86 11.81 -2.46 -25.36
CA VAL A 86 11.27 -3.81 -25.54
C VAL A 86 10.44 -4.22 -24.32
N ILE A 87 11.01 -4.01 -23.13
CA ILE A 87 10.34 -4.30 -21.85
C ILE A 87 9.06 -3.48 -21.74
N GLU A 88 9.09 -2.18 -22.01
CA GLU A 88 7.93 -1.30 -22.00
C GLU A 88 6.84 -1.78 -22.95
N LYS A 89 7.21 -2.14 -24.19
CA LYS A 89 6.26 -2.66 -25.16
C LYS A 89 5.59 -3.94 -24.65
N LEU A 90 6.38 -4.89 -24.13
CA LEU A 90 5.86 -6.16 -23.62
C LEU A 90 5.03 -5.99 -22.34
N LEU A 91 5.40 -5.04 -21.47
CA LEU A 91 4.62 -4.65 -20.30
C LEU A 91 3.24 -4.11 -20.72
N LEU A 92 3.21 -3.14 -21.64
CA LEU A 92 1.96 -2.54 -22.11
C LEU A 92 1.06 -3.56 -22.82
N GLU A 93 1.62 -4.41 -23.69
CA GLU A 93 0.91 -5.53 -24.31
C GLU A 93 0.35 -6.51 -23.25
N GLY A 94 1.09 -6.75 -22.17
CA GLY A 94 0.63 -7.60 -21.06
C GLY A 94 -0.56 -7.00 -20.30
N ILE A 95 -0.64 -5.68 -20.19
CA ILE A 95 -1.71 -4.99 -19.46
C ILE A 95 -2.99 -4.87 -20.29
N GLU A 96 -2.88 -4.58 -21.60
CA GLU A 96 -4.03 -4.31 -22.48
C GLU A 96 -4.87 -5.56 -22.81
N PHE A 97 -4.25 -6.74 -22.91
CA PHE A 97 -4.93 -7.95 -23.42
C PHE A 97 -5.39 -8.95 -22.35
N GLU A 98 -5.85 -8.48 -21.18
CA GLU A 98 -6.47 -9.33 -20.13
C GLU A 98 -5.74 -10.68 -19.93
N ILE A 99 -4.43 -10.63 -19.72
CA ILE A 99 -3.58 -11.82 -19.49
C ILE A 99 -3.88 -12.94 -20.50
N ASP A 100 -3.60 -12.73 -21.78
CA ASP A 100 -3.04 -13.87 -22.51
C ASP A 100 -1.73 -14.21 -21.80
N SER A 101 -1.67 -15.35 -21.12
CA SER A 101 -0.45 -15.93 -20.54
C SER A 101 0.77 -15.68 -21.43
N LYS A 102 0.57 -15.76 -22.75
CA LYS A 102 1.58 -15.52 -23.77
C LYS A 102 2.25 -14.15 -23.72
N SER A 103 1.58 -13.07 -23.32
CA SER A 103 2.21 -11.74 -23.28
C SER A 103 3.16 -11.59 -22.09
N LEU A 104 2.75 -12.09 -20.92
CA LEU A 104 3.64 -12.18 -19.77
C LEU A 104 4.79 -13.16 -20.04
N ASP A 105 4.49 -14.32 -20.63
CA ASP A 105 5.49 -15.31 -21.01
C ASP A 105 6.53 -14.73 -21.98
N LYS A 106 6.13 -13.87 -22.92
CA LYS A 106 7.08 -13.16 -23.80
C LYS A 106 8.00 -12.23 -23.02
N LEU A 107 7.47 -11.47 -22.07
CA LEU A 107 8.28 -10.60 -21.20
C LEU A 107 9.27 -11.43 -20.38
N MET A 108 8.79 -12.48 -19.73
CA MET A 108 9.62 -13.36 -18.90
C MET A 108 10.67 -14.07 -19.73
N THR A 109 10.30 -14.61 -20.90
CA THR A 109 11.24 -15.26 -21.83
C THR A 109 12.31 -14.28 -22.33
N TYR A 110 11.92 -13.03 -22.61
CA TYR A 110 12.88 -12.00 -23.03
C TYR A 110 13.89 -11.67 -21.93
N LEU A 111 13.41 -11.46 -20.71
CA LEU A 111 14.25 -11.17 -19.55
C LEU A 111 15.14 -12.36 -19.20
N ASP A 112 14.59 -13.58 -19.16
CA ASP A 112 15.31 -14.80 -18.83
C ASP A 112 16.43 -15.08 -19.83
N ASN A 113 16.15 -15.06 -21.14
CA ASN A 113 17.20 -15.23 -22.16
C ASN A 113 18.31 -14.18 -22.04
N SER A 114 17.95 -12.94 -21.73
CA SER A 114 18.91 -11.85 -21.55
C SER A 114 19.77 -12.06 -20.30
N LEU A 115 19.16 -12.42 -19.17
CA LEU A 115 19.85 -12.65 -17.90
C LEU A 115 20.68 -13.93 -17.91
N VAL A 116 20.22 -15.00 -18.57
CA VAL A 116 21.01 -16.24 -18.76
C VAL A 116 22.27 -15.92 -19.57
N THR A 117 22.14 -15.14 -20.65
CA THR A 117 23.31 -14.72 -21.44
C THR A 117 24.28 -13.91 -20.59
N MET A 118 23.78 -12.93 -19.83
CA MET A 118 24.60 -12.12 -18.93
C MET A 118 25.24 -12.96 -17.83
N ARG A 119 24.52 -13.89 -17.20
CA ARG A 119 25.01 -14.74 -16.11
C ARG A 119 26.12 -15.68 -16.59
N ASN A 120 26.00 -16.22 -17.79
CA ASN A 120 26.98 -17.14 -18.35
C ASN A 120 28.26 -16.44 -18.79
N GLN A 121 28.18 -15.14 -19.11
CA GLN A 121 29.27 -14.41 -19.72
C GLN A 121 29.90 -13.38 -18.79
N LEU A 122 29.17 -12.78 -17.84
CA LEU A 122 29.70 -11.81 -16.88
C LEU A 122 30.27 -12.50 -15.64
N ASN A 123 31.24 -11.85 -14.99
CA ASN A 123 31.64 -12.27 -13.65
C ASN A 123 30.49 -12.05 -12.63
N PRO A 124 30.51 -12.76 -11.48
CA PRO A 124 29.41 -12.71 -10.52
C PRO A 124 29.09 -11.30 -9.99
N ASP A 125 30.12 -10.51 -9.68
CA ASP A 125 29.93 -9.16 -9.13
C ASP A 125 29.30 -8.20 -10.15
N ASN A 126 29.74 -8.26 -11.41
CA ASN A 126 29.16 -7.45 -12.48
C ASN A 126 27.76 -7.93 -12.82
N PHE A 127 27.50 -9.24 -12.79
CA PHE A 127 26.15 -9.77 -12.99
C PHE A 127 25.19 -9.23 -11.91
N GLN A 128 25.58 -9.24 -10.63
CA GLN A 128 24.75 -8.68 -9.55
C GLN A 128 24.51 -7.17 -9.73
N ARG A 129 25.52 -6.40 -10.11
CA ARG A 129 25.36 -4.97 -10.42
C ARG A 129 24.41 -4.74 -11.58
N VAL A 130 24.57 -5.48 -12.67
CA VAL A 130 23.69 -5.40 -13.85
C VAL A 130 22.26 -5.75 -13.49
N LEU A 131 22.07 -6.83 -12.72
CA LEU A 131 20.75 -7.29 -12.28
C LEU A 131 20.03 -6.20 -11.46
N GLY A 132 20.72 -5.56 -10.52
CA GLY A 132 20.16 -4.45 -9.73
C GLY A 132 19.81 -3.22 -10.58
N ILE A 133 20.65 -2.85 -11.55
CA ILE A 133 20.35 -1.71 -12.43
C ILE A 133 19.17 -2.03 -13.35
N ILE A 134 19.06 -3.27 -13.86
CA ILE A 134 17.90 -3.72 -14.65
C ILE A 134 16.64 -3.62 -13.79
N TRP A 135 16.65 -4.18 -12.58
CA TRP A 135 15.52 -4.11 -11.66
C TRP A 135 15.08 -2.67 -11.43
N ASN A 136 15.99 -1.79 -11.00
CA ASN A 136 15.67 -0.38 -10.74
C ASN A 136 15.06 0.31 -11.97
N SER A 137 15.58 0.01 -13.16
CA SER A 137 15.07 0.58 -14.41
C SER A 137 13.68 0.05 -14.77
N VAL A 138 13.42 -1.24 -14.54
CA VAL A 138 12.11 -1.86 -14.78
C VAL A 138 11.08 -1.37 -13.75
N SER A 139 11.44 -1.33 -12.45
CA SER A 139 10.58 -0.81 -11.38
C SER A 139 10.19 0.64 -11.64
N PHE A 140 11.17 1.49 -11.92
CA PHE A 140 10.94 2.89 -12.28
C PHE A 140 10.00 3.03 -13.50
N LYS A 141 10.08 2.10 -14.46
CA LYS A 141 9.19 2.13 -15.61
C LYS A 141 7.74 1.76 -15.24
N VAL A 142 7.55 0.74 -14.39
CA VAL A 142 6.23 0.37 -13.86
C VAL A 142 5.61 1.51 -13.04
N GLU A 143 6.42 2.20 -12.24
CA GLU A 143 6.01 3.40 -11.50
C GLU A 143 5.52 4.51 -12.43
N ASN A 144 6.27 4.83 -13.48
CA ASN A 144 5.87 5.83 -14.47
C ASN A 144 4.59 5.44 -15.24
N ILE A 145 4.44 4.16 -15.59
CA ILE A 145 3.21 3.65 -16.19
C ILE A 145 2.04 3.82 -15.22
N THR A 146 2.24 3.56 -13.93
CA THR A 146 1.22 3.75 -12.90
C THR A 146 0.81 5.22 -12.79
N LEU A 147 1.76 6.14 -12.67
CA LEU A 147 1.50 7.57 -12.54
C LEU A 147 0.77 8.14 -13.77
N SER A 148 1.23 7.80 -14.98
CA SER A 148 0.58 8.22 -16.23
C SER A 148 -0.84 7.64 -16.36
N SER A 149 -1.04 6.39 -15.92
CA SER A 149 -2.35 5.72 -15.96
C SER A 149 -3.35 6.29 -14.94
N LEU A 150 -2.87 6.76 -13.79
CA LEU A 150 -3.68 7.51 -12.82
C LEU A 150 -4.17 8.83 -13.43
N ASN A 151 -3.28 9.59 -14.10
CA ASN A 151 -3.64 10.82 -14.80
C ASN A 151 -4.67 10.58 -15.93
N GLN A 152 -4.55 9.45 -16.62
CA GLN A 152 -5.51 9.00 -17.63
C GLN A 152 -6.80 8.39 -17.04
N LYS A 153 -6.93 8.33 -15.71
CA LYS A 153 -8.09 7.76 -15.00
C LYS A 153 -8.44 6.34 -15.45
N LYS A 154 -7.42 5.49 -15.67
CA LYS A 154 -7.62 4.07 -16.01
C LYS A 154 -8.43 3.36 -14.91
N PRO A 155 -9.23 2.33 -15.25
CA PRO A 155 -10.05 1.62 -14.29
C PRO A 155 -9.23 0.72 -13.34
N PRO A 156 -9.76 0.30 -12.18
CA PRO A 156 -9.05 -0.56 -11.22
C PRO A 156 -8.50 -1.86 -11.82
N GLN A 157 -9.22 -2.45 -12.79
CA GLN A 157 -8.80 -3.66 -13.48
C GLN A 157 -7.43 -3.51 -14.18
N PHE A 158 -7.14 -2.33 -14.72
CA PHE A 158 -5.83 -2.03 -15.32
C PHE A 158 -4.71 -2.15 -14.27
N PHE A 159 -4.90 -1.52 -13.10
CA PHE A 159 -3.93 -1.58 -12.01
C PHE A 159 -3.83 -2.97 -11.39
N LYS A 160 -4.90 -3.76 -11.43
CA LYS A 160 -4.88 -5.17 -11.00
C LYS A 160 -3.99 -6.03 -11.89
N HIS A 161 -4.03 -5.83 -13.21
CA HIS A 161 -3.09 -6.49 -14.12
C HIS A 161 -1.66 -6.01 -13.88
N LEU A 162 -1.47 -4.69 -13.74
CA LEU A 162 -0.16 -4.11 -13.47
C LEU A 162 0.46 -4.65 -12.17
N LEU A 163 -0.34 -4.79 -11.10
CA LEU A 163 0.09 -5.40 -9.85
C LEU A 163 0.52 -6.85 -10.04
N LYS A 164 -0.25 -7.64 -10.79
CA LYS A 164 0.12 -9.04 -11.05
C LYS A 164 1.45 -9.15 -11.80
N ILE A 165 1.67 -8.28 -12.79
CA ILE A 165 2.94 -8.22 -13.52
C ILE A 165 4.06 -7.82 -12.57
N PHE A 166 3.84 -6.81 -11.73
CA PHE A 166 4.84 -6.34 -10.77
C PHE A 166 5.19 -7.41 -9.72
N ASP A 167 4.21 -8.19 -9.25
CA ASP A 167 4.44 -9.31 -8.34
C ASP A 167 5.34 -10.39 -8.97
N VAL A 168 5.09 -10.74 -10.23
CA VAL A 168 5.93 -11.70 -10.98
C VAL A 168 7.34 -11.15 -11.18
N LEU A 169 7.49 -9.84 -11.42
CA LEU A 169 8.80 -9.21 -11.55
C LEU A 169 9.55 -9.20 -10.20
N ILE A 170 8.89 -8.89 -9.09
CA ILE A 170 9.47 -8.97 -7.73
C ILE A 170 9.99 -10.39 -7.48
N GLU A 171 9.18 -11.41 -7.76
CA GLU A 171 9.56 -12.82 -7.59
C GLU A 171 10.74 -13.20 -8.50
N PHE A 172 10.69 -12.79 -9.78
CA PHE A 172 11.72 -13.10 -10.77
C PHE A 172 13.08 -12.48 -10.44
N PHE A 173 13.11 -11.21 -10.00
CA PHE A 173 14.34 -10.54 -9.57
C PHE A 173 14.74 -10.88 -8.12
N ASN A 174 13.90 -11.64 -7.39
CA ASN A 174 14.05 -11.92 -5.97
C ASN A 174 14.25 -10.63 -5.16
N GLU A 175 13.44 -9.61 -5.46
CA GLU A 175 13.55 -8.30 -4.82
C GLU A 175 12.75 -8.26 -3.50
N SER A 176 13.36 -7.69 -2.47
CA SER A 176 12.74 -7.53 -1.15
C SER A 176 12.94 -6.15 -0.54
N ASN A 177 13.42 -5.17 -1.32
CA ASN A 177 13.66 -3.81 -0.84
C ASN A 177 12.36 -3.13 -0.37
N ASP A 178 12.50 -2.25 0.63
CA ASP A 178 11.34 -1.57 1.22
C ASP A 178 10.63 -0.66 0.22
N GLU A 179 11.38 -0.02 -0.68
CA GLU A 179 10.85 0.88 -1.71
C GLU A 179 9.88 0.16 -2.67
N ALA A 180 10.25 -1.01 -3.21
CA ALA A 180 9.34 -1.77 -4.07
C ALA A 180 8.15 -2.31 -3.29
N GLN A 181 8.32 -2.71 -2.03
CA GLN A 181 7.20 -3.16 -1.20
C GLN A 181 6.23 -2.02 -0.87
N GLU A 182 6.72 -0.80 -0.65
CA GLU A 182 5.88 0.39 -0.47
C GLU A 182 5.14 0.79 -1.75
N PHE A 183 5.82 0.76 -2.89
CA PHE A 183 5.19 1.00 -4.17
C PHE A 183 4.14 -0.07 -4.48
N ARG A 184 4.45 -1.35 -4.27
CA ARG A 184 3.52 -2.49 -4.40
C ARG A 184 2.24 -2.27 -3.57
N LYS A 185 2.38 -1.87 -2.30
CA LYS A 185 1.23 -1.56 -1.42
C LYS A 185 0.38 -0.42 -1.98
N SER A 186 1.01 0.59 -2.58
CA SER A 186 0.31 1.72 -3.21
C SER A 186 -0.43 1.27 -4.47
N LEU A 187 0.22 0.45 -5.30
CA LEU A 187 -0.38 -0.16 -6.49
C LEU A 187 -1.55 -1.09 -6.16
N GLU A 188 -1.46 -1.83 -5.05
CA GLU A 188 -2.57 -2.63 -4.51
C GLU A 188 -3.79 -1.76 -4.25
N LEU A 189 -3.65 -0.59 -3.61
CA LEU A 189 -4.77 0.32 -3.39
C LEU A 189 -5.40 0.78 -4.72
N TYR A 190 -4.60 1.09 -5.73
CA TYR A 190 -5.13 1.47 -7.05
C TYR A 190 -5.87 0.33 -7.75
N SER A 191 -5.52 -0.92 -7.45
CA SER A 191 -6.15 -2.13 -8.04
C SER A 191 -7.51 -2.51 -7.44
N LEU A 192 -7.80 -2.06 -6.20
CA LEU A 192 -9.04 -2.42 -5.50
C LEU A 192 -10.27 -1.80 -6.15
N SER A 193 -11.42 -2.47 -6.11
CA SER A 193 -12.71 -1.84 -6.43
C SER A 193 -13.06 -0.73 -5.43
N THR A 194 -14.01 0.12 -5.78
CA THR A 194 -14.42 1.22 -4.92
C THR A 194 -15.10 0.72 -3.64
N ASP A 195 -15.85 -0.38 -3.71
CA ASP A 195 -16.45 -1.03 -2.53
C ASP A 195 -15.36 -1.59 -1.59
N GLU A 196 -14.33 -2.24 -2.14
CA GLU A 196 -13.18 -2.75 -1.36
C GLU A 196 -12.37 -1.63 -0.71
N LEU A 197 -12.14 -0.51 -1.42
CA LEU A 197 -11.46 0.66 -0.85
C LEU A 197 -12.24 1.28 0.30
N ILE A 198 -13.55 1.49 0.13
CA ILE A 198 -14.42 2.02 1.17
C ILE A 198 -14.41 1.08 2.39
N HIS A 199 -14.46 -0.23 2.16
CA HIS A 199 -14.35 -1.20 3.25
C HIS A 199 -13.01 -1.13 3.97
N ARG A 200 -11.88 -1.10 3.23
CA ARG A 200 -10.54 -0.96 3.83
C ARG A 200 -10.40 0.35 4.62
N TYR A 201 -10.99 1.45 4.14
CA TYR A 201 -11.05 2.71 4.88
C TYR A 201 -11.74 2.51 6.23
N HIS A 202 -12.93 1.89 6.26
CA HIS A 202 -13.64 1.63 7.51
C HIS A 202 -12.91 0.66 8.46
N VAL A 203 -12.24 -0.37 7.92
CA VAL A 203 -11.38 -1.27 8.69
C VAL A 203 -10.23 -0.50 9.34
N GLN A 204 -9.58 0.42 8.61
CA GLN A 204 -8.53 1.29 9.16
C GLN A 204 -9.07 2.19 10.27
N GLN A 205 -10.25 2.80 10.09
CA GLN A 205 -10.88 3.63 11.12
C GLN A 205 -11.25 2.81 12.37
N CYS A 206 -11.76 1.60 12.21
CA CYS A 206 -12.07 0.70 13.33
C CYS A 206 -10.80 0.34 14.13
N ARG A 207 -9.70 0.01 13.45
CA ARG A 207 -8.41 -0.31 14.10
C ARG A 207 -7.84 0.90 14.84
N ARG A 208 -7.91 2.11 14.25
CA ARG A 208 -7.50 3.36 14.90
C ARG A 208 -8.27 3.61 16.20
N GLY A 209 -9.60 3.47 16.18
CA GLY A 209 -10.44 3.66 17.35
C GLY A 209 -10.21 2.66 18.50
N GLN A 210 -9.66 1.47 18.19
CA GLN A 210 -9.32 0.45 19.20
C GLN A 210 -7.91 0.61 19.78
N GLY A 211 -6.99 1.27 19.07
CA GLY A 211 -5.58 1.46 19.47
C GLY A 211 -5.30 2.75 20.24
N GLN A 212 -6.25 3.69 20.32
CA GLN A 212 -6.08 4.94 21.08
C GLN A 212 -6.24 4.69 22.58
N SER A 213 -5.15 4.80 23.33
CA SER A 213 -5.16 5.08 24.77
C SER A 213 -5.95 6.36 25.05
N ASN A 214 -6.47 6.50 26.28
CA ASN A 214 -7.45 7.54 26.63
C ASN A 214 -6.99 9.00 26.50
N GLU A 215 -5.75 9.29 26.14
CA GLU A 215 -5.16 10.62 26.34
C GLU A 215 -4.88 11.43 25.07
N ASP A 216 -4.80 10.83 23.87
CA ASP A 216 -4.41 11.60 22.68
C ASP A 216 -5.38 11.45 21.49
N SER A 217 -6.02 12.57 21.14
CA SER A 217 -6.51 12.98 19.80
C SER A 217 -8.00 12.78 19.45
N ASN A 218 -8.70 13.93 19.35
CA ASN A 218 -9.83 14.24 18.44
C ASN A 218 -10.90 13.15 18.22
N GLY A 219 -11.80 13.00 19.19
CA GLY A 219 -13.03 12.22 19.02
C GLY A 219 -13.93 12.19 20.26
N ASP A 220 -14.22 13.33 20.88
CA ASP A 220 -15.12 13.42 22.03
C ASP A 220 -16.59 13.59 21.56
N CYS A 221 -17.11 12.61 20.82
CA CYS A 221 -18.51 12.60 20.36
C CYS A 221 -19.42 11.78 21.29
N GLY A 222 -18.89 11.37 22.44
CA GLY A 222 -19.53 10.48 23.40
C GLY A 222 -19.13 9.02 23.25
N GLN A 223 -19.83 8.15 23.97
CA GLN A 223 -19.58 6.72 24.03
C GLN A 223 -20.88 5.94 23.83
N LEU A 224 -20.83 4.84 23.07
CA LEU A 224 -21.93 3.89 22.89
C LEU A 224 -21.63 2.60 23.68
N THR A 225 -22.63 2.10 24.40
CA THR A 225 -22.57 0.81 25.10
C THR A 225 -23.55 -0.17 24.48
N ILE A 226 -23.08 -1.38 24.14
CA ILE A 226 -23.90 -2.45 23.55
C ILE A 226 -23.61 -3.80 24.22
N ARG A 227 -24.49 -4.77 23.97
CA ARG A 227 -24.16 -6.20 24.03
C ARG A 227 -24.43 -6.85 22.68
N ALA A 228 -23.68 -7.88 22.33
CA ALA A 228 -23.94 -8.64 21.12
C ALA A 228 -23.58 -10.12 21.27
N MET A 229 -24.29 -10.98 20.54
CA MET A 229 -23.97 -12.40 20.41
C MET A 229 -24.39 -12.92 19.04
N ILE A 230 -23.69 -13.94 18.56
CA ILE A 230 -24.03 -14.68 17.35
C ILE A 230 -24.57 -16.06 17.73
N LEU A 231 -25.77 -16.40 17.25
CA LEU A 231 -26.37 -17.72 17.32
C LEU A 231 -26.23 -18.38 15.94
N LYS A 232 -25.07 -19.02 15.71
CA LYS A 232 -24.69 -19.51 14.38
C LYS A 232 -25.65 -20.56 13.83
N ASN A 233 -26.14 -21.48 14.66
CA ASN A 233 -27.13 -22.50 14.28
C ASN A 233 -28.46 -21.90 13.80
N GLN A 234 -28.80 -20.70 14.26
CA GLN A 234 -30.05 -20.02 13.95
C GLN A 234 -29.88 -18.98 12.83
N GLY A 235 -28.64 -18.69 12.40
CA GLY A 235 -28.37 -17.60 11.46
C GLY A 235 -28.71 -16.23 12.04
N LEU A 236 -28.54 -16.03 13.34
CA LEU A 236 -28.97 -14.81 14.03
C LEU A 236 -27.82 -14.07 14.71
N LEU A 237 -27.76 -12.77 14.45
CA LEU A 237 -27.00 -11.80 15.23
C LEU A 237 -27.95 -11.03 16.13
N LYS A 238 -27.75 -11.12 17.45
CA LYS A 238 -28.51 -10.36 18.44
C LYS A 238 -27.66 -9.19 18.94
N ILE A 239 -28.23 -7.99 18.94
CA ILE A 239 -27.56 -6.77 19.40
C ILE A 239 -28.51 -6.02 20.33
N GLU A 240 -28.06 -5.74 21.54
CA GLU A 240 -28.72 -4.82 22.48
C GLU A 240 -28.00 -3.48 22.41
N ILE A 241 -28.72 -2.43 22.00
CA ILE A 241 -28.27 -1.05 22.12
C ILE A 241 -28.72 -0.56 23.50
N MET A 242 -27.77 -0.41 24.43
CA MET A 242 -28.10 -0.07 25.81
C MET A 242 -28.24 1.45 25.96
N ASN A 243 -27.14 2.19 25.79
CA ASN A 243 -27.12 3.63 25.99
C ASN A 243 -25.99 4.31 25.22
N CYS A 244 -26.12 5.63 25.07
CA CYS A 244 -24.96 6.49 24.84
C CYS A 244 -24.73 7.40 26.04
N ARG A 245 -23.48 7.86 26.21
CA ARG A 245 -23.10 8.81 27.26
C ARG A 245 -22.32 9.97 26.66
N SER A 246 -22.53 11.15 27.24
CA SER A 246 -21.80 12.38 26.90
C SER A 246 -21.80 12.67 25.40
N LEU A 247 -22.95 12.53 24.74
CA LEU A 247 -23.07 12.89 23.33
C LEU A 247 -22.78 14.38 23.16
N LYS A 248 -22.05 14.72 22.10
CA LYS A 248 -21.77 16.12 21.78
C LYS A 248 -22.99 16.72 21.07
N PRO A 249 -23.59 17.81 21.60
CA PRO A 249 -24.71 18.47 20.95
C PRO A 249 -24.28 19.01 19.59
N VAL A 250 -25.16 18.85 18.60
CA VAL A 250 -24.97 19.43 17.27
C VAL A 250 -25.64 20.79 17.16
N ASP A 251 -26.75 20.99 17.88
CA ASP A 251 -27.59 22.18 17.82
C ASP A 251 -27.33 23.17 18.97
N SER A 252 -27.67 24.44 18.72
CA SER A 252 -27.52 25.59 19.62
C SER A 252 -28.22 25.45 20.96
N ASP A 253 -29.28 24.64 21.02
CA ASP A 253 -30.12 24.43 22.21
C ASP A 253 -29.45 23.52 23.26
N GLY A 254 -28.26 22.96 22.94
CA GLY A 254 -27.43 22.19 23.87
C GLY A 254 -27.93 20.78 24.19
N ASN A 255 -29.00 20.32 23.52
CA ASN A 255 -29.55 18.96 23.64
C ASN A 255 -29.65 18.29 22.27
N CYS A 256 -29.77 16.95 22.27
CA CYS A 256 -30.04 16.15 21.07
C CYS A 256 -31.31 15.32 21.25
N ASP A 257 -31.91 14.94 20.13
CA ASP A 257 -32.90 13.88 19.97
C ASP A 257 -32.23 12.62 19.35
N PRO A 258 -31.31 11.93 20.06
CA PRO A 258 -30.47 10.91 19.46
C PRO A 258 -31.20 9.60 19.15
N TYR A 259 -30.74 8.94 18.08
CA TYR A 259 -31.02 7.54 17.78
C TYR A 259 -29.81 6.87 17.10
N VAL A 260 -29.74 5.55 17.18
CA VAL A 260 -28.65 4.74 16.62
C VAL A 260 -29.14 3.98 15.39
N LYS A 261 -28.43 4.08 14.26
CA LYS A 261 -28.61 3.20 13.10
C LYS A 261 -27.52 2.13 13.07
N ILE A 262 -27.92 0.89 12.79
CA ILE A 262 -27.00 -0.25 12.64
C ILE A 262 -26.86 -0.55 11.13
N ASN A 263 -25.62 -0.51 10.63
CA ASN A 263 -25.26 -0.92 9.28
C ASN A 263 -24.19 -2.02 9.31
N PHE A 264 -23.99 -2.69 8.18
CA PHE A 264 -23.01 -3.76 8.02
C PHE A 264 -22.11 -3.47 6.82
N LEU A 265 -20.82 -3.76 6.97
CA LEU A 265 -19.79 -3.53 5.95
C LEU A 265 -18.99 -4.81 5.68
N PRO A 266 -18.59 -5.06 4.43
CA PRO A 266 -18.82 -4.24 3.23
C PRO A 266 -20.28 -4.29 2.74
N GLU A 267 -20.84 -3.16 2.32
CA GLU A 267 -22.30 -3.02 2.09
C GLU A 267 -22.86 -4.01 1.05
N ASP A 268 -22.06 -4.36 0.03
CA ASP A 268 -22.42 -5.28 -1.06
C ASP A 268 -22.65 -6.72 -0.56
N LYS A 269 -22.02 -7.14 0.54
CA LYS A 269 -22.21 -8.46 1.15
C LYS A 269 -23.42 -8.53 2.08
N PHE A 270 -23.99 -7.39 2.46
CA PHE A 270 -25.09 -7.28 3.42
C PHE A 270 -26.33 -6.56 2.84
N LEU A 271 -26.52 -6.58 1.51
CA LEU A 271 -27.65 -5.91 0.84
C LEU A 271 -29.02 -6.36 1.37
N ASN A 272 -29.16 -7.64 1.71
CA ASN A 272 -30.40 -8.24 2.21
C ASN A 272 -30.54 -8.22 3.74
N ALA A 273 -29.49 -7.79 4.46
CA ALA A 273 -29.54 -7.71 5.92
C ALA A 273 -30.40 -6.51 6.35
N THR A 274 -31.28 -6.73 7.32
CA THR A 274 -32.06 -5.64 7.92
C THR A 274 -31.12 -4.64 8.61
N LYS A 275 -31.32 -3.34 8.37
CA LYS A 275 -30.54 -2.24 8.96
C LYS A 275 -31.40 -1.49 9.99
N PRO A 276 -31.55 -2.02 11.22
CA PRO A 276 -32.47 -1.45 12.20
C PRO A 276 -31.97 -0.10 12.73
N ARG A 277 -32.90 0.62 13.37
CA ARG A 277 -32.58 1.81 14.16
C ARG A 277 -33.36 1.79 15.46
N THR A 278 -32.80 2.38 16.50
CA THR A 278 -33.51 2.62 17.76
C THR A 278 -34.61 3.66 17.58
N LYS A 279 -35.51 3.71 18.57
CA LYS A 279 -36.36 4.86 18.79
C LYS A 279 -35.51 6.08 19.16
N VAL A 280 -36.09 7.25 18.90
CA VAL A 280 -35.52 8.54 19.24
C VAL A 280 -35.74 8.79 20.72
N GLN A 281 -34.66 9.13 21.44
CA GLN A 281 -34.74 9.60 22.81
C GLN A 281 -34.72 11.12 22.80
N LYS A 282 -35.70 11.77 23.43
CA LYS A 282 -35.87 13.23 23.30
C LYS A 282 -34.99 14.00 24.27
N LYS A 283 -34.40 15.10 23.79
CA LYS A 283 -33.71 16.15 24.56
C LYS A 283 -32.74 15.60 25.61
N THR A 284 -31.82 14.72 25.18
CA THR A 284 -30.85 14.11 26.08
C THR A 284 -29.51 13.85 25.40
N LEU A 285 -28.43 14.09 26.13
CA LEU A 285 -27.07 13.70 25.77
C LEU A 285 -26.65 12.34 26.37
N TYR A 286 -27.55 11.73 27.16
CA TYR A 286 -27.38 10.44 27.83
C TYR A 286 -28.57 9.51 27.53
N PRO A 287 -28.83 9.18 26.25
CA PRO A 287 -29.98 8.37 25.90
C PRO A 287 -29.85 6.95 26.44
N LEU A 288 -30.92 6.47 27.08
CA LEU A 288 -31.15 5.06 27.40
C LEU A 288 -32.08 4.49 26.34
N PHE A 289 -31.58 3.54 25.55
CA PHE A 289 -32.37 2.88 24.51
C PHE A 289 -32.92 1.55 25.03
N ASP A 290 -32.05 0.69 25.57
CA ASP A 290 -32.36 -0.67 26.01
C ASP A 290 -33.18 -1.46 24.97
N GLU A 291 -32.81 -1.31 23.70
CA GLU A 291 -33.49 -1.92 22.56
C GLU A 291 -32.67 -3.09 22.01
N THR A 292 -33.31 -4.25 21.87
CA THR A 292 -32.69 -5.46 21.31
C THR A 292 -33.18 -5.71 19.88
N PHE A 293 -32.23 -5.94 18.97
CA PHE A 293 -32.46 -6.30 17.58
C PHE A 293 -32.00 -7.72 17.30
N GLN A 294 -32.73 -8.42 16.44
CA GLN A 294 -32.35 -9.72 15.89
C GLN A 294 -32.20 -9.56 14.38
N ILE A 295 -31.00 -9.77 13.86
CA ILE A 295 -30.68 -9.66 12.45
C ILE A 295 -30.39 -11.04 11.91
N VAL A 296 -31.12 -11.44 10.86
CA VAL A 296 -30.87 -12.67 10.14
C VAL A 296 -29.66 -12.48 9.23
N LEU A 297 -28.64 -13.31 9.40
CA LEU A 297 -27.41 -13.32 8.60
C LEU A 297 -27.10 -14.76 8.16
N THR A 298 -26.55 -14.91 6.96
CA THR A 298 -26.02 -16.20 6.52
C THR A 298 -24.72 -16.54 7.24
N ASN A 299 -24.33 -17.81 7.27
CA ASN A 299 -23.03 -18.21 7.80
C ASN A 299 -21.88 -17.51 7.08
N ASP A 300 -21.96 -17.37 5.75
CA ASP A 300 -20.96 -16.66 4.95
C ASP A 300 -20.82 -15.19 5.36
N GLN A 301 -21.92 -14.52 5.70
CA GLN A 301 -21.92 -13.15 6.20
C GLN A 301 -21.28 -13.04 7.59
N MET A 302 -21.53 -14.02 8.47
CA MET A 302 -20.96 -14.06 9.82
C MET A 302 -19.47 -14.42 9.83
N ASP A 303 -19.04 -15.27 8.88
CA ASP A 303 -17.65 -15.72 8.74
C ASP A 303 -16.81 -14.81 7.83
N LEU A 304 -17.41 -13.77 7.25
CA LEU A 304 -16.74 -12.83 6.36
C LEU A 304 -15.58 -12.14 7.10
N LYS A 305 -14.37 -12.34 6.58
CA LYS A 305 -13.15 -11.75 7.13
C LYS A 305 -13.24 -10.21 7.14
N ASP A 306 -12.82 -9.61 8.26
CA ASP A 306 -12.81 -8.16 8.49
C ASP A 306 -14.19 -7.48 8.39
N ALA A 307 -15.31 -8.23 8.37
CA ALA A 307 -16.65 -7.66 8.39
C ALA A 307 -16.87 -6.76 9.62
N LEU A 308 -17.56 -5.62 9.40
CA LEU A 308 -17.82 -4.63 10.44
C LEU A 308 -19.31 -4.43 10.65
N ILE A 309 -19.69 -4.22 11.89
CA ILE A 309 -20.94 -3.55 12.26
C ILE A 309 -20.62 -2.08 12.49
N GLN A 310 -21.32 -1.20 11.79
CA GLN A 310 -21.21 0.24 11.98
C GLN A 310 -22.43 0.74 12.75
N PHE A 311 -22.17 1.48 13.83
CA PHE A 311 -23.18 2.18 14.59
C PHE A 311 -23.09 3.67 14.28
N VAL A 312 -24.14 4.25 13.72
CA VAL A 312 -24.20 5.67 13.35
C VAL A 312 -25.22 6.38 14.25
N ILE A 313 -24.74 7.31 15.06
CA ILE A 313 -25.55 8.10 15.98
C ILE A 313 -25.92 9.40 15.27
N LYS A 314 -27.22 9.71 15.27
CA LYS A 314 -27.76 10.90 14.64
C LYS A 314 -28.71 11.62 15.56
N ASP A 315 -28.75 12.94 15.40
CA ASP A 315 -29.80 13.79 15.94
C ASP A 315 -31.01 13.79 14.99
N GLN A 316 -32.22 13.78 15.52
CA GLN A 316 -33.44 13.89 14.71
C GLN A 316 -34.09 15.26 14.86
N ASP A 317 -33.95 16.07 13.82
CA ASP A 317 -34.53 17.43 13.81
C ASP A 317 -35.94 17.40 13.22
N PHE A 318 -36.88 18.07 13.89
CA PHE A 318 -38.30 18.09 13.46
C PHE A 318 -38.54 18.82 12.13
N LEU A 319 -37.67 19.76 11.74
CA LEU A 319 -37.84 20.62 10.56
C LEU A 319 -36.62 20.59 9.61
N GLY A 320 -35.64 19.74 9.87
CA GLY A 320 -34.34 19.71 9.19
C GLY A 320 -33.89 18.33 8.70
N LYS A 321 -32.64 18.24 8.23
CA LYS A 321 -32.00 16.95 7.91
C LYS A 321 -31.29 16.42 9.15
N ASN A 322 -31.70 15.24 9.63
CA ASN A 322 -31.07 14.53 10.74
C ASN A 322 -29.54 14.67 10.77
N ALA A 323 -29.04 15.38 11.78
CA ALA A 323 -27.63 15.69 11.91
C ALA A 323 -26.81 14.47 12.36
N PHE A 324 -25.54 14.40 11.94
CA PHE A 324 -24.63 13.34 12.33
C PHE A 324 -23.89 13.73 13.62
N ILE A 325 -23.96 12.87 14.64
CA ILE A 325 -23.28 13.09 15.92
C ILE A 325 -21.91 12.39 15.90
N GLY A 326 -21.91 11.09 15.59
CA GLY A 326 -20.70 10.27 15.58
C GLY A 326 -20.97 8.84 15.12
N GLU A 327 -19.90 8.08 14.91
CA GLU A 327 -19.97 6.66 14.56
C GLU A 327 -18.95 5.83 15.31
N SER A 328 -19.24 4.53 15.42
CA SER A 328 -18.29 3.52 15.90
C SER A 328 -18.40 2.24 15.06
N PHE A 329 -17.36 1.42 15.13
CA PHE A 329 -17.24 0.19 14.34
C PHE A 329 -16.83 -0.97 15.24
N LEU A 330 -17.46 -2.13 15.06
CA LEU A 330 -17.11 -3.37 15.72
C LEU A 330 -16.84 -4.46 14.68
N PHE A 331 -15.68 -5.12 14.78
CA PHE A 331 -15.43 -6.31 13.96
C PHE A 331 -16.38 -7.44 14.37
N MET A 332 -17.00 -8.09 13.37
CA MET A 332 -17.91 -9.21 13.58
C MET A 332 -17.24 -10.35 14.35
N ASN A 333 -15.94 -10.59 14.08
CA ASN A 333 -15.15 -11.63 14.76
C ASN A 333 -14.86 -11.37 16.24
N ARG A 334 -15.17 -10.17 16.76
CA ARG A 334 -15.10 -9.86 18.20
C ARG A 334 -16.39 -10.21 18.94
N ILE A 335 -17.45 -10.59 18.22
CA ILE A 335 -18.72 -10.98 18.81
C ILE A 335 -18.67 -12.46 19.14
N LYS A 336 -19.04 -12.80 20.37
CA LYS A 336 -19.07 -14.18 20.82
C LYS A 336 -20.08 -14.99 20.00
N ILE A 337 -19.62 -16.12 19.46
CA ILE A 337 -20.50 -17.19 18.99
C ILE A 337 -21.00 -17.94 20.22
N ALA A 338 -22.25 -17.68 20.60
CA ALA A 338 -22.86 -18.19 21.80
C ALA A 338 -23.46 -19.58 21.57
N LYS A 339 -23.48 -20.40 22.62
CA LYS A 339 -24.26 -21.64 22.64
C LYS A 339 -25.74 -21.29 22.76
N ASP A 340 -26.63 -22.16 22.27
CA ASP A 340 -28.08 -21.93 22.27
C ASP A 340 -28.68 -21.68 23.68
N SER A 341 -28.01 -22.16 24.74
CA SER A 341 -28.43 -21.96 26.13
C SER A 341 -28.07 -20.58 26.72
N GLU A 342 -27.13 -19.86 26.11
CA GLU A 342 -26.63 -18.57 26.63
C GLU A 342 -27.56 -17.43 26.25
N LYS A 343 -27.74 -16.46 27.16
CA LYS A 343 -28.61 -15.31 26.94
C LYS A 343 -27.79 -14.06 26.64
N LEU A 344 -28.38 -13.14 25.89
CA LEU A 344 -27.75 -11.86 25.53
C LEU A 344 -27.37 -11.03 26.77
N MET A 345 -28.20 -11.07 27.81
CA MET A 345 -27.96 -10.35 29.07
C MET A 345 -26.69 -10.82 29.81
N ASP A 346 -26.24 -12.05 29.55
CA ASP A 346 -25.03 -12.63 30.15
C ASP A 346 -23.76 -12.22 29.38
N MET A 347 -23.91 -11.56 28.23
CA MET A 347 -22.77 -11.09 27.44
C MET A 347 -22.14 -9.84 28.08
N GLU A 348 -20.83 -9.72 27.92
CA GLU A 348 -20.09 -8.53 28.36
C GLU A 348 -20.58 -7.29 27.62
N GLN A 349 -20.57 -6.16 28.33
CA GLN A 349 -20.86 -4.87 27.73
C GLN A 349 -19.65 -4.40 26.92
N ILE A 350 -19.89 -4.07 25.66
CA ILE A 350 -18.89 -3.52 24.76
C ILE A 350 -19.07 -2.00 24.75
N HIS A 351 -18.07 -1.29 25.26
CA HIS A 351 -18.06 0.16 25.28
C HIS A 351 -17.19 0.70 24.13
N MET A 352 -17.78 1.54 23.28
CA MET A 352 -17.14 2.03 22.05
C MET A 352 -17.15 3.56 22.04
N LYS A 353 -16.00 4.18 21.80
CA LYS A 353 -15.91 5.63 21.61
C LYS A 353 -16.53 6.01 20.26
N LEU A 354 -17.22 7.15 20.23
CA LEU A 354 -17.78 7.71 19.02
C LEU A 354 -16.81 8.71 18.41
N ALA A 355 -16.58 8.59 17.11
CA ALA A 355 -15.73 9.50 16.36
C ALA A 355 -16.48 10.07 15.15
N LYS A 356 -16.03 11.24 14.68
CA LYS A 356 -16.39 11.70 13.33
C LYS A 356 -15.44 11.06 12.31
N PRO A 357 -15.86 10.89 11.05
CA PRO A 357 -14.94 10.55 9.97
C PRO A 357 -13.78 11.55 9.92
N GLY A 358 -12.61 11.12 9.49
CA GLY A 358 -11.48 12.03 9.21
C GLY A 358 -10.73 12.64 10.39
N SER A 359 -10.97 12.21 11.64
CA SER A 359 -10.01 12.43 12.74
C SER A 359 -8.70 11.67 12.45
N GLY A 360 -7.77 12.31 11.73
CA GLY A 360 -6.50 11.73 11.27
C GLY A 360 -6.46 11.46 9.75
N ASN A 361 -6.76 12.48 8.96
CA ASN A 361 -6.93 12.46 7.49
C ASN A 361 -5.69 12.05 6.66
N ASP A 362 -4.55 11.73 7.26
CA ASP A 362 -3.41 11.17 6.54
C ASP A 362 -3.63 9.67 6.33
N SER A 363 -4.34 9.31 5.26
CA SER A 363 -4.40 7.93 4.77
C SER A 363 -4.37 7.91 3.26
N LYS A 364 -3.38 7.19 2.70
CA LYS A 364 -3.30 6.88 1.26
C LYS A 364 -4.62 6.32 0.71
N ILE A 365 -5.41 5.59 1.53
CA ILE A 365 -6.72 5.04 1.13
C ILE A 365 -7.71 6.18 0.85
N TRP A 366 -7.75 7.21 1.71
CA TRP A 366 -8.60 8.37 1.50
C TRP A 366 -8.23 9.09 0.20
N ASP A 367 -6.94 9.32 -0.03
CA ASP A 367 -6.45 9.99 -1.24
C ASP A 367 -6.86 9.25 -2.51
N VAL A 368 -6.75 7.91 -2.53
CA VAL A 368 -7.20 7.10 -3.67
C VAL A 368 -8.71 7.23 -3.90
N ILE A 369 -9.53 7.18 -2.84
CA ILE A 369 -10.99 7.32 -2.97
C ILE A 369 -11.34 8.74 -3.42
N GLU A 370 -10.66 9.77 -2.91
CA GLU A 370 -10.86 11.16 -3.31
C GLU A 370 -10.50 11.39 -4.77
N GLN A 371 -9.36 10.88 -5.24
CA GLN A 371 -8.99 10.91 -6.66
C GLN A 371 -10.05 10.24 -7.54
N ARG A 372 -10.57 9.07 -7.13
CA ARG A 372 -11.65 8.39 -7.86
C ARG A 372 -12.95 9.18 -7.89
N SER A 373 -13.26 9.92 -6.82
CA SER A 373 -14.46 10.76 -6.75
C SER A 373 -14.49 11.88 -7.81
N LEU A 374 -13.33 12.25 -8.35
CA LEU A 374 -13.16 13.21 -9.45
C LEU A 374 -13.35 12.58 -10.84
N SER A 375 -13.52 11.26 -10.92
CA SER A 375 -13.93 10.57 -12.15
C SER A 375 -15.44 10.68 -12.36
N LEU A 376 -15.88 10.97 -13.59
CA LEU A 376 -17.30 11.07 -13.91
C LEU A 376 -18.04 9.72 -13.77
N ASN A 377 -17.30 8.61 -13.85
CA ASN A 377 -17.85 7.26 -13.91
C ASN A 377 -17.94 6.57 -12.54
N ASP A 378 -17.31 7.12 -11.49
CA ASP A 378 -17.33 6.51 -10.15
C ASP A 378 -18.28 7.27 -9.20
N LYS A 379 -19.58 7.03 -9.42
CA LYS A 379 -20.64 7.62 -8.58
C LYS A 379 -20.53 7.18 -7.12
N LYS A 380 -20.08 5.95 -6.85
CA LYS A 380 -19.95 5.41 -5.49
C LYS A 380 -18.89 6.17 -4.70
N ALA A 381 -17.69 6.37 -5.27
CA ALA A 381 -16.63 7.16 -4.62
C ALA A 381 -17.10 8.59 -4.37
N LYS A 382 -17.80 9.20 -5.34
CA LYS A 382 -18.34 10.55 -5.22
C LYS A 382 -19.37 10.69 -4.10
N GLU A 383 -20.33 9.77 -4.02
CA GLU A 383 -21.32 9.76 -2.94
C GLU A 383 -20.69 9.50 -1.58
N PHE A 384 -19.71 8.60 -1.52
CA PHE A 384 -18.96 8.31 -0.30
C PHE A 384 -18.22 9.55 0.21
N ILE A 385 -17.36 10.17 -0.61
CA ILE A 385 -16.60 11.37 -0.23
C ILE A 385 -17.53 12.51 0.18
N LYS A 386 -18.61 12.75 -0.58
CA LYS A 386 -19.60 13.77 -0.23
C LYS A 386 -20.22 13.50 1.15
N ARG A 387 -20.61 12.24 1.41
CA ARG A 387 -21.19 11.81 2.69
C ARG A 387 -20.19 11.97 3.84
N GLN A 388 -18.93 11.59 3.65
CA GLN A 388 -17.90 11.72 4.68
C GLN A 388 -17.56 13.19 4.96
N LYS A 389 -17.43 14.04 3.93
CA LYS A 389 -17.21 15.49 4.10
C LYS A 389 -18.35 16.15 4.89
N THR A 390 -19.61 15.83 4.61
CA THR A 390 -20.75 16.33 5.40
C THR A 390 -20.72 15.88 6.86
N ARG A 391 -20.12 14.72 7.17
CA ARG A 391 -20.01 14.21 8.55
C ARG A 391 -18.81 14.79 9.31
N MET A 392 -17.78 15.25 8.60
CA MET A 392 -16.60 15.90 9.19
C MET A 392 -16.95 17.25 9.80
N GLY A 393 -17.84 18.01 9.17
CA GLY A 393 -18.20 19.38 9.54
C GLY A 393 -18.10 20.29 8.33
#